data_AF-A0A838QUA0-F1
#
_entry.id   AF-A0A838QUA0-F1
#
_cell.length_a   1.000
_cell.length_b   1.000
_cell.length_c   1.000
_cell.angle_alpha   90.00
_cell.angle_beta   90.00
_cell.angle_gamma   90.00
#
_symmetry.space_group_name_H-M   'P 1'
#
loop_
_entity.id
_entity.type
_entity.pdbx_description
1 polymer ?
#
loop_
_entity_poly.entity_id
_entity_poly.type
_entity_poly.pdbx_seq_one_letter_code
_entity_poly.pdbx_strand_id
1 'polypeptide(L)'
;MCGILMCVGRRSLAAAALLGAAWFHSSATAADELLVSDRATDRILAFDPVSGAFVRVVSASPLLDSPSGLTMGPGGFVYVANSQTDVLKIDPVTGAATVFATGIDGPGGIAYNSQDDTLYVSELGQFNGNEVFQYNASGTLVNTIGTLSAPTGRSGMIVQNNELYVSSFGLVVAGEVLKHNGAGGLNQFASGINPGGPTLMGPSGLEFDAEGDLYVAGLIGQSVLKYPVTAGAVSGPASQFGGNVPYPAGLLMQGGPGDETLLITSLGNDNENDPIYGNFTFPGAIYRFDQTTGAAINFLVGDFDRDLVVDGDDLSVWEASSGVNGNADADGDGDSDGNDFLLWQRGVGNQGVLGAFQPTGIVLYSPGVAGAGSVPEPATLLLVATASGAALLRRRR
;
A
#
# COMPACT_ATOMS: atom_id res chain seq x y z
N MET A 1 61.89 -67.65 18.49
CA MET A 1 61.39 -69.03 18.32
C MET A 1 60.06 -69.13 19.05
N CYS A 2 59.03 -69.62 18.33
CA CYS A 2 57.68 -70.02 18.79
C CYS A 2 56.79 -68.95 19.45
N GLY A 3 55.53 -68.73 19.08
CA GLY A 3 54.66 -69.43 18.15
C GLY A 3 53.28 -68.75 18.08
N ILE A 4 52.65 -68.89 16.92
CA ILE A 4 51.37 -68.33 16.44
C ILE A 4 50.18 -69.10 17.05
N LEU A 5 49.05 -68.44 17.36
CA LEU A 5 47.72 -68.90 16.91
C LEU A 5 46.58 -67.86 17.08
N MET A 6 45.73 -67.82 16.05
CA MET A 6 44.55 -67.00 15.78
C MET A 6 43.37 -67.26 16.74
N CYS A 7 42.43 -66.29 16.90
CA CYS A 7 41.04 -66.43 16.41
C CYS A 7 40.17 -65.14 16.59
N VAL A 8 39.72 -64.61 15.45
CA VAL A 8 38.42 -63.98 15.07
C VAL A 8 37.42 -63.52 16.16
N GLY A 9 36.87 -62.29 16.01
CA GLY A 9 35.57 -61.96 16.62
C GLY A 9 35.06 -60.51 16.70
N ARG A 10 35.05 -59.76 15.59
CA ARG A 10 34.05 -58.73 15.17
C ARG A 10 33.10 -58.07 16.23
N ARG A 11 33.26 -56.76 16.44
CA ARG A 11 32.32 -55.63 16.11
C ARG A 11 32.51 -54.46 17.09
N SER A 12 33.24 -53.44 16.66
CA SER A 12 33.33 -52.15 17.34
C SER A 12 32.51 -51.13 16.55
N LEU A 13 31.47 -50.57 17.17
CA LEU A 13 30.79 -49.36 16.70
C LEU A 13 31.69 -48.17 17.03
N ALA A 14 32.24 -47.51 16.02
CA ALA A 14 32.93 -46.23 16.16
C ALA A 14 31.96 -45.11 15.79
N ALA A 15 31.65 -44.25 16.77
CA ALA A 15 30.91 -43.03 16.57
C ALA A 15 31.78 -42.03 15.81
N ALA A 16 31.29 -41.53 14.67
CA ALA A 16 31.86 -40.39 13.98
C ALA A 16 31.07 -39.14 14.40
N ALA A 17 31.73 -38.25 15.15
CA ALA A 17 31.21 -36.92 15.45
C ALA A 17 31.41 -36.02 14.22
N LEU A 18 30.31 -35.55 13.62
CA LEU A 18 30.29 -34.45 12.67
C LEU A 18 29.63 -33.25 13.37
N LEU A 19 30.46 -32.29 13.76
CA LEU A 19 30.01 -30.96 14.18
C LEU A 19 29.55 -30.19 12.93
N GLY A 20 28.24 -30.21 12.66
CA GLY A 20 27.61 -29.27 11.74
C GLY A 20 27.21 -28.02 12.51
N ALA A 21 27.89 -26.91 12.27
CA ALA A 21 27.41 -25.59 12.68
C ALA A 21 26.17 -25.27 11.84
N ALA A 22 24.99 -25.48 12.44
CA ALA A 22 23.74 -24.99 11.87
C ALA A 22 23.70 -23.47 12.09
N TRP A 23 23.92 -22.72 11.01
CA TRP A 23 23.52 -21.32 10.97
C TRP A 23 22.00 -21.29 11.05
N PHE A 24 21.46 -20.95 12.22
CA PHE A 24 20.08 -20.52 12.31
C PHE A 24 19.98 -19.19 11.54
N HIS A 25 19.61 -19.26 10.27
CA HIS A 25 18.92 -18.12 9.66
C HIS A 25 17.53 -18.15 10.28
N SER A 26 17.27 -17.26 11.23
CA SER A 26 15.91 -16.89 11.53
C SER A 26 15.36 -16.27 10.24
N SER A 27 14.65 -17.06 9.43
CA SER A 27 13.75 -16.49 8.45
C SER A 27 12.56 -15.92 9.23
N ALA A 28 12.77 -14.76 9.85
CA ALA A 28 11.67 -13.86 10.11
C ALA A 28 11.15 -13.49 8.72
N THR A 29 10.00 -14.03 8.34
CA THR A 29 9.24 -13.45 7.23
C THR A 29 9.04 -11.99 7.61
N ALA A 30 9.55 -11.06 6.80
CA ALA A 30 9.31 -9.65 7.07
C ALA A 30 7.78 -9.42 7.04
N ALA A 31 7.28 -8.67 8.02
CA ALA A 31 5.86 -8.43 8.20
C ALA A 31 5.31 -7.55 7.07
N ASP A 32 3.99 -7.60 6.87
CA ASP A 32 3.30 -6.68 5.96
C ASP A 32 3.51 -5.22 6.42
N GLU A 33 3.60 -4.30 5.46
CA GLU A 33 3.76 -2.86 5.70
C GLU A 33 2.77 -2.08 4.82
N LEU A 34 2.15 -1.03 5.35
CA LEU A 34 1.46 -0.01 4.56
C LEU A 34 2.49 1.00 4.05
N LEU A 35 2.66 1.08 2.74
CA LEU A 35 3.51 2.08 2.12
C LEU A 35 2.68 3.30 1.75
N VAL A 36 3.14 4.47 2.16
CA VAL A 36 2.43 5.75 2.01
C VAL A 36 3.36 6.78 1.44
N SER A 37 2.90 7.53 0.44
CA SER A 37 3.65 8.66 -0.10
C SER A 37 3.33 9.92 0.68
N ASP A 38 4.37 10.60 1.15
CA ASP A 38 4.26 11.90 1.79
C ASP A 38 4.73 12.99 0.83
N ARG A 39 3.78 13.76 0.30
CA ARG A 39 4.07 14.73 -0.76
C ARG A 39 4.86 15.94 -0.26
N ALA A 40 4.73 16.30 1.01
CA ALA A 40 5.32 17.51 1.56
C ALA A 40 6.78 17.33 1.96
N THR A 41 7.19 16.08 2.20
CA THR A 41 8.56 15.76 2.63
C THR A 41 9.33 14.89 1.63
N ASP A 42 8.74 14.63 0.46
CA ASP A 42 9.34 13.85 -0.64
C ASP A 42 9.83 12.47 -0.21
N ARG A 43 8.98 11.74 0.53
CA ARG A 43 9.31 10.43 1.08
C ARG A 43 8.24 9.39 0.80
N ILE A 44 8.69 8.14 0.73
CA ILE A 44 7.83 6.96 0.89
C ILE A 44 8.08 6.42 2.29
N LEU A 45 7.02 6.30 3.07
CA LEU A 45 7.03 5.89 4.47
C LEU A 45 6.33 4.53 4.60
N ALA A 46 6.74 3.73 5.57
CA ALA A 46 6.10 2.48 5.93
C ALA A 46 5.44 2.59 7.31
N PHE A 47 4.24 2.05 7.42
CA PHE A 47 3.45 1.94 8.65
C PHE A 47 3.04 0.48 8.85
N ASP A 48 2.78 0.10 10.10
CA ASP A 48 2.28 -1.22 10.43
C ASP A 48 0.80 -1.31 10.05
N PRO A 49 0.38 -2.33 9.28
CA PRO A 49 -0.98 -2.47 8.76
C PRO A 49 -1.99 -2.88 9.83
N VAL A 50 -1.59 -3.14 11.08
CA VAL A 50 -2.51 -3.50 12.16
C VAL A 50 -2.68 -2.32 13.12
N SER A 51 -1.57 -1.76 13.58
CA SER A 51 -1.45 -0.75 14.63
C SER A 51 -1.27 0.69 14.14
N GLY A 52 -1.10 0.91 12.84
CA GLY A 52 -0.88 2.23 12.26
C GLY A 52 0.43 2.90 12.65
N ALA A 53 1.26 2.22 13.44
CA ALA A 53 2.53 2.75 13.91
C ALA A 53 3.50 2.95 12.75
N PHE A 54 4.23 4.06 12.75
CA PHE A 54 5.32 4.27 11.81
C PHE A 54 6.41 3.20 12.00
N VAL A 55 6.86 2.62 10.88
CA VAL A 55 7.89 1.59 10.86
C VAL A 55 9.23 2.17 10.41
N ARG A 56 9.28 2.79 9.22
CA ARG A 56 10.53 3.28 8.61
C ARG A 56 10.28 4.23 7.44
N VAL A 57 11.32 4.97 7.07
CA VAL A 57 11.40 5.63 5.76
C VAL A 57 11.83 4.57 4.74
N VAL A 58 10.96 4.26 3.78
CA VAL A 58 11.28 3.33 2.68
C VAL A 58 12.22 3.99 1.68
N SER A 59 11.91 5.23 1.27
CA SER A 59 12.78 5.99 0.38
C SER A 59 12.70 7.48 0.68
N ALA A 60 13.86 8.13 0.65
CA ALA A 60 14.04 9.59 0.65
C ALA A 60 14.97 9.98 -0.52
N SER A 61 14.79 9.30 -1.66
CA SER A 61 15.59 9.54 -2.86
C SER A 61 15.45 10.99 -3.32
N PRO A 62 16.54 11.65 -3.77
CA PRO A 62 16.45 13.00 -4.34
C PRO A 62 15.70 13.07 -5.67
N LEU A 63 15.25 11.93 -6.20
CA LEU A 63 14.36 11.86 -7.36
C LEU A 63 12.88 12.04 -6.98
N LEU A 64 12.51 11.86 -5.71
CA LEU A 64 11.15 12.11 -5.24
C LEU A 64 10.91 13.62 -5.19
N ASP A 65 9.77 14.04 -5.74
CA ASP A 65 9.32 15.42 -5.73
C ASP A 65 7.78 15.44 -5.82
N SER A 66 7.14 15.70 -4.67
CA SER A 66 5.69 15.59 -4.44
C SER A 66 5.09 14.28 -4.94
N PRO A 67 5.44 13.12 -4.36
CA PRO A 67 4.81 11.85 -4.73
C PRO A 67 3.28 11.89 -4.49
N SER A 68 2.50 11.53 -5.50
CA SER A 68 1.05 11.72 -5.56
C SER A 68 0.25 10.40 -5.56
N GLY A 69 0.83 9.32 -6.07
CA GLY A 69 0.19 8.00 -6.14
C GLY A 69 1.20 6.85 -6.09
N LEU A 70 0.75 5.70 -5.58
CA LEU A 70 1.57 4.50 -5.38
C LEU A 70 0.85 3.25 -5.88
N THR A 71 1.61 2.29 -6.39
CA THR A 71 1.12 0.94 -6.62
C THR A 71 2.25 -0.08 -6.48
N MET A 72 1.93 -1.30 -6.05
CA MET A 72 2.82 -2.44 -6.19
C MET A 72 2.77 -2.91 -7.64
N GLY A 73 3.94 -3.09 -8.24
CA GLY A 73 4.04 -3.41 -9.67
C GLY A 73 4.94 -4.62 -9.96
N PRO A 74 5.35 -4.75 -11.23
CA PRO A 74 6.15 -5.87 -11.72
C PRO A 74 7.38 -6.12 -10.86
N GLY A 75 7.61 -7.39 -10.51
CA GLY A 75 8.78 -7.81 -9.72
C GLY A 75 8.74 -7.42 -8.25
N GLY A 76 7.60 -6.95 -7.73
CA GLY A 76 7.45 -6.57 -6.32
C GLY A 76 8.05 -5.21 -5.98
N PHE A 77 8.27 -4.36 -6.98
CA PHE A 77 8.71 -2.98 -6.79
C PHE A 77 7.52 -2.06 -6.54
N VAL A 78 7.78 -0.95 -5.85
CA VAL A 78 6.81 0.14 -5.68
C VAL A 78 6.98 1.09 -6.87
N TYR A 79 5.88 1.45 -7.52
CA TYR A 79 5.87 2.44 -8.58
C TYR A 79 5.18 3.70 -8.08
N VAL A 80 5.81 4.84 -8.33
CA VAL A 80 5.44 6.13 -7.74
C VAL A 80 5.21 7.14 -8.86
N ALA A 81 4.03 7.77 -8.85
CA ALA A 81 3.80 8.98 -9.62
C ALA A 81 4.36 10.18 -8.84
N ASN A 82 5.32 10.92 -9.40
CA ASN A 82 5.78 12.19 -8.81
C ASN A 82 5.12 13.35 -9.55
N SER A 83 4.25 14.11 -8.88
CA SER A 83 3.44 15.13 -9.55
C SER A 83 4.25 16.31 -10.11
N GLN A 84 5.52 16.44 -9.73
CA GLN A 84 6.39 17.52 -10.20
C GLN A 84 7.40 17.04 -11.25
N THR A 85 7.55 15.73 -11.44
CA THR A 85 8.61 15.16 -12.29
C THR A 85 8.12 13.91 -13.05
N ASP A 86 8.71 12.75 -12.75
CA ASP A 86 8.65 11.52 -13.52
C ASP A 86 7.92 10.40 -12.74
N VAL A 87 7.76 9.24 -13.38
CA VAL A 87 7.33 8.03 -12.68
C VAL A 87 8.57 7.29 -12.22
N LEU A 88 8.63 6.97 -10.92
CA LEU A 88 9.74 6.23 -10.34
C LEU A 88 9.37 4.77 -10.09
N LYS A 89 10.40 3.92 -10.12
CA LYS A 89 10.40 2.55 -9.61
C LYS A 89 11.32 2.49 -8.40
N ILE A 90 10.82 1.96 -7.29
CA ILE A 90 11.51 1.90 -6.00
C ILE A 90 11.54 0.45 -5.51
N ASP A 91 12.72 0.00 -5.09
CA ASP A 91 12.86 -1.26 -4.35
C ASP A 91 12.36 -1.05 -2.91
N PRO A 92 11.27 -1.72 -2.47
CA PRO A 92 10.73 -1.50 -1.13
C PRO A 92 11.68 -1.97 -0.01
N VAL A 93 12.64 -2.85 -0.32
CA VAL A 93 13.60 -3.38 0.65
C VAL A 93 14.78 -2.44 0.80
N THR A 94 15.38 -1.99 -0.31
CA THR A 94 16.60 -1.18 -0.28
C THR A 94 16.34 0.33 -0.33
N GLY A 95 15.13 0.74 -0.71
CA GLY A 95 14.76 2.14 -0.91
C GLY A 95 15.35 2.77 -2.19
N ALA A 96 16.08 1.99 -2.99
CA ALA A 96 16.72 2.48 -4.21
C ALA A 96 15.66 2.86 -5.25
N ALA A 97 15.74 4.09 -5.76
CA ALA A 97 14.81 4.63 -6.75
C ALA A 97 15.49 4.82 -8.11
N THR A 98 14.76 4.51 -9.18
CA THR A 98 15.16 4.74 -10.57
C THR A 98 13.99 5.30 -11.37
N VAL A 99 14.27 6.12 -12.37
CA VAL A 99 13.23 6.60 -13.30
C VAL A 99 12.69 5.43 -14.12
N PHE A 100 11.37 5.29 -14.16
CA PHE A 100 10.64 4.28 -14.93
C PHE A 100 10.08 4.85 -16.23
N ALA A 101 9.44 6.02 -16.15
CA ALA A 101 8.87 6.71 -17.31
C ALA A 101 8.97 8.23 -17.13
N THR A 102 9.08 8.95 -18.24
CA THR A 102 9.26 10.41 -18.27
C THR A 102 8.28 11.07 -19.23
N GLY A 103 8.11 12.39 -19.11
CA GLY A 103 7.40 13.21 -20.11
C GLY A 103 5.87 13.22 -19.94
N ILE A 104 5.38 12.93 -18.75
CA ILE A 104 3.99 13.08 -18.34
C ILE A 104 3.87 14.42 -17.61
N ASP A 105 2.89 15.26 -17.96
CA ASP A 105 2.70 16.54 -17.26
C ASP A 105 1.94 16.32 -15.94
N GLY A 106 2.65 16.38 -14.83
CA GLY A 106 2.11 16.12 -13.50
C GLY A 106 1.48 14.74 -13.35
N PRO A 107 2.28 13.66 -13.27
CA PRO A 107 1.79 12.33 -12.90
C PRO A 107 0.86 12.38 -11.68
N GLY A 108 -0.38 11.95 -11.86
CA GLY A 108 -1.41 12.02 -10.82
C GLY A 108 -1.52 10.72 -10.02
N GLY A 109 -2.07 9.70 -10.65
CA GLY A 109 -2.31 8.38 -10.10
C GLY A 109 -1.58 7.33 -10.92
N ILE A 110 -1.48 6.14 -10.33
CA ILE A 110 -0.80 5.01 -10.95
C ILE A 110 -1.51 3.72 -10.56
N ALA A 111 -1.70 2.83 -11.53
CA ALA A 111 -2.33 1.54 -11.30
C ALA A 111 -1.61 0.43 -12.08
N TYR A 112 -1.45 -0.73 -11.46
CA TYR A 112 -0.86 -1.90 -12.08
C TYR A 112 -1.94 -2.92 -12.43
N ASN A 113 -1.89 -3.44 -13.66
CA ASN A 113 -2.66 -4.60 -14.06
C ASN A 113 -1.77 -5.84 -14.05
N SER A 114 -1.94 -6.69 -13.04
CA SER A 114 -1.15 -7.91 -12.90
C SER A 114 -1.51 -9.01 -13.91
N GLN A 115 -2.63 -8.88 -14.64
CA GLN A 115 -3.07 -9.86 -15.64
C GLN A 115 -2.27 -9.76 -16.95
N ASP A 116 -1.90 -8.54 -17.35
CA ASP A 116 -1.18 -8.26 -18.59
C ASP A 116 0.20 -7.61 -18.37
N ASP A 117 0.60 -7.44 -17.12
CA ASP A 117 1.88 -6.86 -16.70
C ASP A 117 2.07 -5.41 -17.19
N THR A 118 0.99 -4.62 -17.19
CA THR A 118 1.00 -3.21 -17.61
C THR A 118 0.74 -2.23 -16.47
N LEU A 119 1.37 -1.07 -16.56
CA LEU A 119 1.17 0.07 -15.65
C LEU A 119 0.43 1.18 -16.39
N TYR A 120 -0.56 1.77 -15.73
CA TYR A 120 -1.26 2.95 -16.19
C TYR A 120 -0.85 4.14 -15.32
N VAL A 121 -0.59 5.29 -15.95
CA VAL A 121 -0.26 6.54 -15.26
C VAL A 121 -1.15 7.65 -15.80
N SER A 122 -1.85 8.35 -14.92
CA SER A 122 -2.74 9.46 -15.29
C SER A 122 -1.99 10.77 -15.33
N GLU A 123 -2.43 11.64 -16.23
CA GLU A 123 -1.98 13.02 -16.31
C GLU A 123 -2.90 13.94 -15.51
N LEU A 124 -2.40 14.48 -14.39
CA LEU A 124 -3.13 15.50 -13.65
C LEU A 124 -2.98 16.87 -14.34
N GLY A 125 -1.78 17.19 -14.84
CA GLY A 125 -1.51 18.38 -15.66
C GLY A 125 -1.99 19.68 -15.02
N GLN A 126 -1.70 19.90 -13.73
CA GLN A 126 -2.27 21.01 -12.94
C GLN A 126 -3.80 21.11 -13.07
N PHE A 127 -4.48 19.96 -12.97
CA PHE A 127 -5.93 19.77 -13.13
C PHE A 127 -6.47 19.99 -14.56
N ASN A 128 -5.60 20.07 -15.57
CA ASN A 128 -5.96 20.20 -16.98
C ASN A 128 -5.49 19.01 -17.84
N GLY A 129 -4.85 17.99 -17.24
CA GLY A 129 -4.50 16.77 -17.94
C GLY A 129 -5.74 15.99 -18.37
N ASN A 130 -5.66 15.28 -19.49
CA ASN A 130 -6.77 14.49 -20.03
C ASN A 130 -6.37 13.06 -20.43
N GLU A 131 -5.08 12.74 -20.39
CA GLU A 131 -4.54 11.48 -20.87
C GLU A 131 -4.26 10.47 -19.75
N VAL A 132 -4.26 9.20 -20.14
CA VAL A 132 -3.69 8.09 -19.37
C VAL A 132 -2.70 7.36 -20.25
N PHE A 133 -1.48 7.19 -19.74
CA PHE A 133 -0.37 6.54 -20.41
C PHE A 133 -0.26 5.09 -19.93
N GLN A 134 -0.24 4.14 -20.87
CA GLN A 134 -0.06 2.72 -20.59
C GLN A 134 1.37 2.30 -20.93
N TYR A 135 2.06 1.70 -19.96
CA TYR A 135 3.43 1.22 -20.08
C TYR A 135 3.47 -0.30 -19.90
N ASN A 136 4.41 -0.96 -20.58
CA ASN A 136 4.77 -2.34 -20.24
C ASN A 136 5.70 -2.37 -19.00
N ALA A 137 5.95 -3.54 -18.44
CA ALA A 137 6.82 -3.72 -17.27
C ALA A 137 8.26 -3.19 -17.41
N SER A 138 8.73 -2.91 -18.64
CA SER A 138 10.05 -2.33 -18.91
C SER A 138 10.05 -0.80 -18.99
N GLY A 139 8.89 -0.14 -18.88
CA GLY A 139 8.76 1.32 -18.98
C GLY A 139 8.60 1.83 -20.41
N THR A 140 8.35 0.96 -21.38
CA THR A 140 8.04 1.38 -22.75
C THR A 140 6.57 1.78 -22.85
N LEU A 141 6.29 2.98 -23.37
CA LEU A 141 4.93 3.42 -23.65
C LEU A 141 4.30 2.54 -24.73
N VAL A 142 3.16 1.95 -24.42
CA VAL A 142 2.39 1.05 -25.29
C VAL A 142 1.21 1.78 -25.92
N ASN A 143 0.54 2.64 -25.15
CA ASN A 143 -0.68 3.31 -25.59
C ASN A 143 -0.92 4.60 -24.81
N THR A 144 -1.68 5.52 -25.42
CA THR A 144 -2.22 6.72 -24.76
C THR A 144 -3.74 6.70 -24.91
N ILE A 145 -4.44 6.80 -23.79
CA ILE A 145 -5.89 6.70 -23.68
C ILE A 145 -6.45 8.07 -23.30
N GLY A 146 -7.60 8.46 -23.86
CA GLY A 146 -8.31 9.67 -23.41
C GLY A 146 -7.94 10.98 -24.11
N THR A 147 -7.13 10.94 -25.17
CA THR A 147 -6.63 12.12 -25.93
C THR A 147 -7.71 13.08 -26.45
N LEU A 148 -8.97 12.64 -26.56
CA LEU A 148 -10.11 13.45 -27.00
C LEU A 148 -11.13 13.75 -25.88
N SER A 149 -10.79 13.43 -24.64
CA SER A 149 -11.65 13.69 -23.47
C SER A 149 -11.40 15.10 -22.91
N ALA A 150 -12.37 15.59 -22.13
CA ALA A 150 -12.26 16.92 -21.53
C ALA A 150 -11.07 17.01 -20.55
N PRO A 151 -10.34 18.14 -20.55
CA PRO A 151 -9.20 18.39 -19.65
C PRO A 151 -9.70 18.74 -18.25
N THR A 152 -10.01 17.71 -17.48
CA THR A 152 -10.53 17.86 -16.11
C THR A 152 -9.56 17.39 -15.04
N GLY A 153 -8.33 17.04 -15.43
CA GLY A 153 -7.33 16.43 -14.57
C GLY A 153 -7.65 14.97 -14.31
N ARG A 154 -6.71 14.07 -14.57
CA ARG A 154 -6.82 12.65 -14.21
C ARG A 154 -6.03 12.45 -12.92
N SER A 155 -6.71 12.12 -11.83
CA SER A 155 -6.09 11.99 -10.50
C SER A 155 -5.81 10.52 -10.20
N GLY A 156 -6.55 9.89 -9.29
CA GLY A 156 -6.36 8.48 -8.93
C GLY A 156 -6.88 7.48 -9.97
N MET A 157 -6.39 6.26 -9.85
CA MET A 157 -6.75 5.14 -10.73
C MET A 157 -6.72 3.82 -9.99
N ILE A 158 -7.53 2.87 -10.46
CA ILE A 158 -7.49 1.48 -10.03
C ILE A 158 -7.81 0.58 -11.22
N VAL A 159 -7.22 -0.62 -11.25
CA VAL A 159 -7.59 -1.67 -12.20
C VAL A 159 -8.37 -2.74 -11.44
N GLN A 160 -9.58 -3.04 -11.90
CA GLN A 160 -10.38 -4.14 -11.39
C GLN A 160 -10.93 -4.95 -12.57
N ASN A 161 -10.83 -6.28 -12.50
CA ASN A 161 -11.31 -7.18 -13.55
C ASN A 161 -10.78 -6.84 -14.96
N ASN A 162 -9.52 -6.42 -15.06
CA ASN A 162 -8.87 -5.99 -16.31
C ASN A 162 -9.52 -4.73 -16.96
N GLU A 163 -10.26 -3.96 -16.18
CA GLU A 163 -10.83 -2.68 -16.57
C GLU A 163 -10.19 -1.58 -15.72
N LEU A 164 -9.84 -0.47 -16.36
CA LEU A 164 -9.24 0.69 -15.71
C LEU A 164 -10.33 1.67 -15.31
N TYR A 165 -10.28 2.13 -14.06
CA TYR A 165 -11.12 3.19 -13.52
C TYR A 165 -10.24 4.39 -13.18
N VAL A 166 -10.70 5.59 -13.54
CA VAL A 166 -9.91 6.83 -13.46
C VAL A 166 -10.77 7.94 -12.90
N SER A 167 -10.30 8.63 -11.86
CA SER A 167 -10.99 9.81 -11.35
C SER A 167 -10.69 11.04 -12.20
N SER A 168 -11.75 11.76 -12.53
CA SER A 168 -11.76 13.01 -13.28
C SER A 168 -11.98 14.15 -12.28
N PHE A 169 -10.91 14.87 -11.94
CA PHE A 169 -10.84 15.73 -10.76
C PHE A 169 -11.87 16.88 -10.78
N GLY A 170 -12.04 17.56 -11.91
CA GLY A 170 -13.08 18.59 -12.07
C GLY A 170 -13.04 19.66 -10.97
N LEU A 171 -12.05 20.56 -10.98
CA LEU A 171 -11.82 21.51 -9.89
C LEU A 171 -13.02 22.42 -9.56
N VAL A 172 -13.76 22.86 -10.58
CA VAL A 172 -14.87 23.84 -10.47
C VAL A 172 -16.23 23.27 -10.86
N VAL A 173 -16.27 21.98 -11.19
CA VAL A 173 -17.50 21.26 -11.58
C VAL A 173 -17.60 19.98 -10.76
N ALA A 174 -18.73 19.29 -10.80
CA ALA A 174 -18.78 17.94 -10.27
C ALA A 174 -17.77 17.07 -11.04
N GLY A 175 -16.97 16.30 -10.31
CA GLY A 175 -16.07 15.32 -10.90
C GLY A 175 -16.84 14.09 -11.42
N GLU A 176 -16.10 13.09 -11.87
CA GLU A 176 -16.68 11.82 -12.29
C GLU A 176 -15.64 10.70 -12.17
N VAL A 177 -16.10 9.46 -12.24
CA VAL A 177 -15.24 8.30 -12.48
C VAL A 177 -15.44 7.85 -13.90
N LEU A 178 -14.34 7.74 -14.62
CA LEU A 178 -14.26 7.23 -15.97
C LEU A 178 -13.81 5.76 -15.95
N LYS A 179 -14.18 5.01 -16.99
CA LYS A 179 -13.81 3.61 -17.17
C LYS A 179 -13.29 3.36 -18.58
N HIS A 180 -12.27 2.50 -18.67
CA HIS A 180 -11.74 1.94 -19.91
C HIS A 180 -11.74 0.41 -19.84
N ASN A 181 -12.34 -0.23 -20.84
CA ASN A 181 -12.55 -1.68 -20.89
C ASN A 181 -11.52 -2.42 -21.76
N GLY A 182 -10.36 -1.81 -22.00
CA GLY A 182 -9.30 -2.36 -22.85
C GLY A 182 -9.42 -2.04 -24.35
N ALA A 183 -10.49 -1.37 -24.79
CA ALA A 183 -10.64 -0.90 -26.17
C ALA A 183 -11.28 0.50 -26.24
N GLY A 184 -10.81 1.34 -27.17
CA GLY A 184 -11.37 2.68 -27.36
C GLY A 184 -10.93 3.68 -26.28
N GLY A 185 -11.80 4.65 -25.97
CA GLY A 185 -11.51 5.76 -25.04
C GLY A 185 -11.95 5.51 -23.60
N LEU A 186 -11.90 6.59 -22.81
CA LEU A 186 -12.50 6.67 -21.46
C LEU A 186 -13.98 7.04 -21.58
N ASN A 187 -14.84 6.34 -20.85
CA ASN A 187 -16.28 6.58 -20.81
C ASN A 187 -16.72 6.85 -19.38
N GLN A 188 -17.75 7.67 -19.16
CA GLN A 188 -18.30 7.89 -17.82
C GLN A 188 -18.81 6.56 -17.23
N PHE A 189 -18.33 6.25 -16.03
CA PHE A 189 -18.77 5.12 -15.21
C PHE A 189 -19.67 5.58 -14.07
N ALA A 190 -19.24 6.62 -13.35
CA ALA A 190 -19.99 7.19 -12.25
C ALA A 190 -20.03 8.73 -12.36
N SER A 191 -21.23 9.30 -12.29
CA SER A 191 -21.43 10.76 -12.26
C SER A 191 -21.15 11.31 -10.87
N GLY A 192 -20.48 12.47 -10.80
CA GLY A 192 -20.38 13.23 -9.55
C GLY A 192 -21.60 14.10 -9.25
N ILE A 193 -22.48 14.32 -10.23
CA ILE A 193 -23.78 14.94 -9.99
C ILE A 193 -24.71 13.85 -9.45
N ASN A 194 -25.15 14.03 -8.21
CA ASN A 194 -25.98 13.08 -7.50
C ASN A 194 -27.23 13.78 -6.92
N PRO A 195 -28.35 13.82 -7.68
CA PRO A 195 -29.56 14.49 -7.22
C PRO A 195 -30.09 13.90 -5.91
N GLY A 196 -30.07 14.70 -4.84
CA GLY A 196 -30.51 14.27 -3.50
C GLY A 196 -29.42 13.60 -2.64
N GLY A 197 -28.18 13.51 -3.14
CA GLY A 197 -27.01 13.05 -2.41
C GLY A 197 -25.86 14.07 -2.43
N PRO A 198 -24.71 13.76 -1.80
CA PRO A 198 -23.53 14.60 -1.86
C PRO A 198 -22.95 14.63 -3.28
N THR A 199 -22.47 15.81 -3.70
CA THR A 199 -21.77 15.99 -4.98
C THR A 199 -20.32 15.51 -4.85
N LEU A 200 -19.86 14.71 -5.80
CA LEU A 200 -18.44 14.33 -5.87
C LEU A 200 -17.62 15.52 -6.37
N MET A 201 -16.78 16.08 -5.50
CA MET A 201 -15.91 17.21 -5.82
C MET A 201 -14.44 16.83 -5.64
N GLY A 202 -13.63 17.06 -6.67
CA GLY A 202 -12.21 16.72 -6.65
C GLY A 202 -11.93 15.23 -6.45
N PRO A 203 -12.55 14.29 -7.19
CA PRO A 203 -12.27 12.89 -6.96
C PRO A 203 -10.79 12.56 -7.16
N SER A 204 -10.25 11.82 -6.19
CA SER A 204 -8.85 11.44 -6.08
C SER A 204 -8.75 9.91 -6.07
N GLY A 205 -8.52 9.27 -4.93
CA GLY A 205 -8.41 7.82 -4.78
C GLY A 205 -9.71 7.08 -5.09
N LEU A 206 -9.55 5.85 -5.58
CA LEU A 206 -10.60 4.92 -5.94
C LEU A 206 -10.27 3.58 -5.31
N GLU A 207 -11.26 2.89 -4.76
CA GLU A 207 -11.10 1.54 -4.21
C GLU A 207 -12.42 0.76 -4.29
N PHE A 208 -12.33 -0.55 -4.50
CA PHE A 208 -13.50 -1.42 -4.48
C PHE A 208 -13.56 -2.27 -3.21
N ASP A 209 -14.75 -2.52 -2.69
CA ASP A 209 -14.95 -3.55 -1.67
C ASP A 209 -15.09 -4.95 -2.30
N ALA A 210 -15.13 -5.97 -1.45
CA ALA A 210 -15.27 -7.36 -1.87
C ALA A 210 -16.61 -7.65 -2.56
N GLU A 211 -17.66 -6.87 -2.26
CA GLU A 211 -18.95 -6.94 -2.95
C GLU A 211 -18.92 -6.29 -4.34
N GLY A 212 -17.90 -5.45 -4.61
CA GLY A 212 -17.67 -4.77 -5.87
C GLY A 212 -18.25 -3.36 -5.95
N ASP A 213 -18.71 -2.79 -4.84
CA ASP A 213 -19.10 -1.39 -4.76
C ASP A 213 -17.87 -0.48 -4.78
N LEU A 214 -18.01 0.68 -5.41
CA LEU A 214 -16.90 1.63 -5.61
C LEU A 214 -16.90 2.71 -4.55
N TYR A 215 -15.76 2.92 -3.91
CA TYR A 215 -15.47 4.03 -3.01
C TYR A 215 -14.60 5.06 -3.72
N VAL A 216 -14.97 6.33 -3.58
CA VAL A 216 -14.28 7.45 -4.23
C VAL A 216 -14.01 8.55 -3.21
N ALA A 217 -12.75 8.91 -3.04
CA ALA A 217 -12.37 10.05 -2.22
C ALA A 217 -12.70 11.34 -2.98
N GLY A 218 -13.60 12.16 -2.43
CA GLY A 218 -13.89 13.51 -2.90
C GLY A 218 -13.03 14.52 -2.15
N LEU A 219 -11.82 14.79 -2.67
CA LEU A 219 -10.81 15.59 -1.98
C LEU A 219 -11.33 16.98 -1.60
N ILE A 220 -12.01 17.66 -2.52
CA ILE A 220 -12.59 18.99 -2.28
C ILE A 220 -13.91 18.87 -1.51
N GLY A 221 -14.64 17.79 -1.73
CA GLY A 221 -15.91 17.49 -1.05
C GLY A 221 -15.78 17.04 0.40
N GLN A 222 -14.56 16.90 0.93
CA GLN A 222 -14.28 16.52 2.33
C GLN A 222 -14.99 15.20 2.75
N SER A 223 -15.15 14.27 1.81
CA SER A 223 -15.94 13.06 2.00
C SER A 223 -15.47 11.93 1.09
N VAL A 224 -15.75 10.69 1.52
CA VAL A 224 -15.68 9.51 0.65
C VAL A 224 -17.09 9.14 0.24
N LEU A 225 -17.31 8.92 -1.05
CA LEU A 225 -18.61 8.50 -1.58
C LEU A 225 -18.57 7.02 -1.96
N LYS A 226 -19.57 6.26 -1.52
CA LYS A 226 -19.84 4.88 -1.94
C LYS A 226 -20.86 4.87 -3.08
N TYR A 227 -20.49 4.28 -4.19
CA TYR A 227 -21.32 4.02 -5.37
C TYR A 227 -21.69 2.54 -5.40
N PRO A 228 -22.99 2.19 -5.32
CA PRO A 228 -23.40 0.80 -5.45
C PRO A 228 -23.17 0.34 -6.90
N VAL A 229 -22.60 -0.85 -7.08
CA VAL A 229 -22.27 -1.42 -8.38
C VAL A 229 -22.89 -2.80 -8.49
N THR A 230 -23.51 -3.09 -9.63
CA THR A 230 -24.11 -4.39 -9.90
C THR A 230 -23.88 -4.76 -11.35
N ALA A 231 -23.37 -5.97 -11.58
CA ALA A 231 -23.00 -6.45 -12.92
C ALA A 231 -22.09 -5.46 -13.70
N GLY A 232 -21.13 -4.83 -13.00
CA GLY A 232 -20.14 -3.95 -13.60
C GLY A 232 -20.65 -2.56 -14.01
N ALA A 233 -21.80 -2.12 -13.47
CA ALA A 233 -22.36 -0.78 -13.67
C ALA A 233 -22.87 -0.18 -12.35
N VAL A 234 -22.81 1.14 -12.21
CA VAL A 234 -23.41 1.85 -11.06
C VAL A 234 -24.92 1.61 -11.06
N SER A 235 -25.45 1.09 -9.95
CA SER A 235 -26.84 0.62 -9.83
C SER A 235 -27.76 1.56 -9.05
N GLY A 236 -27.22 2.65 -8.48
CA GLY A 236 -27.97 3.61 -7.68
C GLY A 236 -27.20 4.90 -7.40
N PRO A 237 -27.83 5.86 -6.69
CA PRO A 237 -27.16 7.10 -6.28
C PRO A 237 -26.01 6.79 -5.31
N ALA A 238 -24.95 7.59 -5.35
CA ALA A 238 -23.90 7.50 -4.35
C ALA A 238 -24.42 7.95 -2.97
N SER A 239 -23.76 7.47 -1.93
CA SER A 239 -23.98 7.89 -0.55
C SER A 239 -22.65 8.26 0.08
N GLN A 240 -22.66 9.17 1.06
CA GLN A 240 -21.45 9.40 1.85
C GLN A 240 -21.16 8.15 2.69
N PHE A 241 -19.91 7.70 2.64
CA PHE A 241 -19.40 6.65 3.50
C PHE A 241 -18.76 7.25 4.75
N GLY A 242 -19.17 6.77 5.92
CA GLY A 242 -18.66 7.23 7.20
C GLY A 242 -18.85 8.72 7.44
N GLY A 243 -17.95 9.31 8.24
CA GLY A 243 -17.94 10.73 8.57
C GLY A 243 -17.28 11.60 7.49
N ASN A 244 -17.14 12.89 7.77
CA ASN A 244 -16.29 13.76 6.95
C ASN A 244 -14.83 13.40 7.20
N VAL A 245 -14.05 13.32 6.13
CA VAL A 245 -12.58 13.18 6.20
C VAL A 245 -12.01 14.43 5.56
N PRO A 246 -11.10 15.17 6.22
CA PRO A 246 -10.44 16.31 5.61
C PRO A 246 -9.59 15.87 4.42
N TYR A 247 -9.72 16.54 3.28
CA TYR A 247 -8.90 16.34 2.07
C TYR A 247 -8.53 14.87 1.78
N PRO A 248 -9.51 13.97 1.62
CA PRO A 248 -9.23 12.55 1.42
C PRO A 248 -8.54 12.35 0.06
N ALA A 249 -7.47 11.57 0.06
CA ALA A 249 -6.63 11.34 -1.11
C ALA A 249 -6.68 9.87 -1.54
N GLY A 250 -5.72 9.05 -1.15
CA GLY A 250 -5.65 7.63 -1.42
C GLY A 250 -6.57 6.81 -0.53
N LEU A 251 -7.07 5.72 -1.11
CA LEU A 251 -7.93 4.72 -0.48
C LEU A 251 -7.25 3.36 -0.59
N LEU A 252 -7.41 2.51 0.42
CA LEU A 252 -6.98 1.11 0.39
C LEU A 252 -7.94 0.25 1.20
N MET A 253 -8.52 -0.78 0.58
CA MET A 253 -9.32 -1.78 1.29
C MET A 253 -8.40 -2.85 1.89
N GLN A 254 -8.65 -3.22 3.14
CA GLN A 254 -7.92 -4.27 3.85
C GLN A 254 -8.91 -5.23 4.50
N GLY A 255 -8.59 -6.53 4.49
CA GLY A 255 -9.45 -7.58 5.03
C GLY A 255 -10.05 -8.44 3.92
N GLY A 256 -10.93 -9.35 4.30
CA GLY A 256 -11.71 -10.18 3.40
C GLY A 256 -13.21 -9.87 3.51
N PRO A 257 -14.05 -10.53 2.71
CA PRO A 257 -15.49 -10.29 2.72
C PRO A 257 -16.08 -10.44 4.13
N GLY A 258 -16.68 -9.37 4.65
CA GLY A 258 -17.32 -9.32 5.97
C GLY A 258 -16.45 -8.88 7.14
N ASP A 259 -15.16 -8.62 6.95
CA ASP A 259 -14.27 -7.97 7.94
C ASP A 259 -13.43 -6.84 7.34
N GLU A 260 -13.88 -6.26 6.23
CA GLU A 260 -13.16 -5.22 5.52
C GLU A 260 -13.07 -3.92 6.33
N THR A 261 -11.92 -3.28 6.22
CA THR A 261 -11.68 -1.93 6.69
C THR A 261 -11.18 -1.07 5.53
N LEU A 262 -11.67 0.16 5.47
CA LEU A 262 -11.21 1.15 4.50
C LEU A 262 -10.19 2.06 5.17
N LEU A 263 -8.96 2.05 4.65
CA LEU A 263 -7.93 3.01 4.99
C LEU A 263 -8.05 4.23 4.06
N ILE A 264 -7.98 5.42 4.64
CA ILE A 264 -8.14 6.70 3.93
C ILE A 264 -6.99 7.61 4.35
N THR A 265 -6.20 8.06 3.38
CA THR A 265 -5.23 9.12 3.64
C THR A 265 -5.89 10.49 3.56
N SER A 266 -5.49 11.39 4.45
CA SER A 266 -5.92 12.79 4.50
C SER A 266 -4.69 13.68 4.38
N LEU A 267 -4.74 14.65 3.46
CA LEU A 267 -3.61 15.57 3.25
C LEU A 267 -3.36 16.52 4.42
N GLY A 268 -4.30 16.66 5.35
CA GLY A 268 -4.25 17.74 6.34
C GLY A 268 -4.43 19.11 5.71
N ASN A 269 -4.06 20.16 6.45
CA ASN A 269 -3.93 21.51 5.93
C ASN A 269 -2.65 22.18 6.46
N ASP A 270 -1.72 22.48 5.57
CA ASP A 270 -0.49 23.24 5.86
C ASP A 270 -0.51 24.66 5.28
N ASN A 271 -1.62 25.06 4.66
CA ASN A 271 -1.80 26.36 4.03
C ASN A 271 -2.65 27.28 4.93
N GLU A 272 -2.03 28.35 5.44
CA GLU A 272 -2.73 29.38 6.24
C GLU A 272 -3.74 30.22 5.44
N ASN A 273 -3.75 30.08 4.11
CA ASN A 273 -4.69 30.74 3.20
C ASN A 273 -5.57 29.71 2.48
N ASP A 274 -5.82 28.56 3.10
CA ASP A 274 -6.62 27.50 2.51
C ASP A 274 -8.07 27.97 2.28
N PRO A 275 -8.66 27.74 1.10
CA PRO A 275 -10.02 28.20 0.80
C PRO A 275 -11.13 27.48 1.59
N ILE A 276 -10.85 26.33 2.20
CA ILE A 276 -11.82 25.52 2.94
C ILE A 276 -11.65 25.70 4.45
N TYR A 277 -10.40 25.64 4.94
CA TYR A 277 -10.07 25.70 6.38
C TYR A 277 -9.49 27.05 6.83
N GLY A 278 -9.26 27.98 5.90
CA GLY A 278 -8.71 29.31 6.22
C GLY A 278 -7.32 29.21 6.85
N ASN A 279 -7.15 29.84 8.01
CA ASN A 279 -5.89 29.85 8.74
C ASN A 279 -5.72 28.65 9.71
N PHE A 280 -6.67 27.72 9.73
CA PHE A 280 -6.59 26.55 10.60
C PHE A 280 -5.76 25.46 9.94
N THR A 281 -4.53 25.25 10.44
CA THR A 281 -3.61 24.24 9.95
C THR A 281 -3.58 23.00 10.86
N PHE A 282 -3.39 21.84 10.26
CA PHE A 282 -3.32 20.55 10.94
C PHE A 282 -2.57 19.54 10.05
N PRO A 283 -1.84 18.58 10.65
CA PRO A 283 -1.14 17.57 9.86
C PRO A 283 -2.12 16.65 9.13
N GLY A 284 -1.64 15.99 8.09
CA GLY A 284 -2.34 14.87 7.49
C GLY A 284 -2.38 13.65 8.39
N ALA A 285 -3.21 12.68 8.03
CA ALA A 285 -3.45 11.47 8.83
C ALA A 285 -3.86 10.28 7.95
N ILE A 286 -3.82 9.08 8.53
CA ILE A 286 -4.37 7.87 7.93
C ILE A 286 -5.53 7.43 8.81
N TYR A 287 -6.74 7.48 8.27
CA TYR A 287 -7.95 7.05 8.95
C TYR A 287 -8.25 5.59 8.61
N ARG A 288 -8.84 4.87 9.56
CA ARG A 288 -9.40 3.53 9.35
C ARG A 288 -10.89 3.55 9.64
N PHE A 289 -11.67 2.93 8.78
CA PHE A 289 -13.11 2.77 8.97
C PHE A 289 -13.51 1.31 8.83
N ASP A 290 -14.45 0.86 9.64
CA ASP A 290 -15.17 -0.38 9.41
C ASP A 290 -16.01 -0.23 8.12
N GLN A 291 -15.78 -1.08 7.11
CA GLN A 291 -16.42 -0.94 5.80
C GLN A 291 -17.94 -1.10 5.86
N THR A 292 -18.44 -1.91 6.79
CA THR A 292 -19.86 -2.26 6.87
C THR A 292 -20.67 -1.17 7.57
N THR A 293 -20.14 -0.65 8.67
CA THR A 293 -20.82 0.33 9.54
C THR A 293 -20.45 1.77 9.20
N GLY A 294 -19.31 2.00 8.55
CA GLY A 294 -18.73 3.33 8.34
C GLY A 294 -18.24 3.98 9.63
N ALA A 295 -18.11 3.21 10.72
CA ALA A 295 -17.58 3.71 11.98
C ALA A 295 -16.05 3.89 11.89
N ALA A 296 -15.54 5.02 12.38
CA ALA A 296 -14.11 5.21 12.53
C ALA A 296 -13.56 4.20 13.54
N ILE A 297 -12.46 3.55 13.18
CA ILE A 297 -11.70 2.66 14.05
C ILE A 297 -10.46 3.43 14.47
N ASN A 298 -10.22 3.53 15.77
CA ASN A 298 -8.93 4.01 16.24
C ASN A 298 -7.86 3.02 15.79
N PHE A 299 -7.03 3.49 14.85
CA PHE A 299 -6.02 2.71 14.19
C PHE A 299 -4.68 2.78 14.91
N LEU A 300 -4.42 3.89 15.63
CA LEU A 300 -3.08 4.28 16.04
C LEU A 300 -2.81 3.86 17.48
N VAL A 301 -1.81 3.01 17.67
CA VAL A 301 -1.41 2.57 19.02
C VAL A 301 -0.89 3.76 19.83
N GLY A 302 -1.48 3.94 21.01
CA GLY A 302 -1.19 5.06 21.92
C GLY A 302 -2.12 6.26 21.76
N ASP A 303 -3.03 6.28 20.78
CA ASP A 303 -4.11 7.28 20.70
C ASP A 303 -5.20 6.86 21.70
N PHE A 304 -5.13 7.39 22.92
CA PHE A 304 -6.03 7.01 24.01
C PHE A 304 -7.28 7.86 24.07
N ASP A 305 -7.22 9.11 23.61
CA ASP A 305 -8.39 10.00 23.59
C ASP A 305 -9.25 9.82 22.32
N ARG A 306 -8.73 9.05 21.35
CA ARG A 306 -9.37 8.63 20.09
C ARG A 306 -9.58 9.79 19.14
N ASP A 307 -8.68 10.77 19.16
CA ASP A 307 -8.70 11.90 18.24
C ASP A 307 -7.88 11.66 16.96
N LEU A 308 -7.27 10.48 16.84
CA LEU A 308 -6.44 10.01 15.72
C LEU A 308 -5.07 10.67 15.61
N VAL A 309 -4.61 11.28 16.71
CA VAL A 309 -3.25 11.77 16.91
C VAL A 309 -2.66 11.04 18.14
N VAL A 310 -1.32 10.99 18.25
CA VAL A 310 -0.67 10.55 19.49
C VAL A 310 0.19 11.69 20.02
N ASP A 311 -0.34 12.41 21.00
CA ASP A 311 0.29 13.57 21.60
C ASP A 311 0.15 13.63 23.15
N GLY A 312 0.17 14.84 23.72
CA GLY A 312 0.09 15.05 25.16
C GLY A 312 -1.32 14.90 25.74
N ASP A 313 -2.36 14.98 24.92
CA ASP A 313 -3.73 14.77 25.37
C ASP A 313 -3.99 13.27 25.63
N ASP A 314 -3.38 12.38 24.85
CA ASP A 314 -3.34 10.93 25.13
C ASP A 314 -2.64 10.59 26.43
N LEU A 315 -1.53 11.27 26.73
CA LEU A 315 -0.82 11.08 27.99
C LEU A 315 -1.76 11.34 29.16
N SER A 316 -2.60 12.37 29.05
CA SER A 316 -3.56 12.71 30.10
C SER A 316 -4.60 11.61 30.29
N VAL A 317 -5.03 10.93 29.23
CA VAL A 317 -5.93 9.78 29.31
C VAL A 317 -5.23 8.57 29.94
N TRP A 318 -3.98 8.30 29.57
CA TRP A 318 -3.20 7.23 30.19
C TRP A 318 -2.97 7.48 31.68
N GLU A 319 -2.58 8.70 32.08
CA GLU A 319 -2.37 9.07 33.48
C GLU A 319 -3.64 8.88 34.33
N ALA A 320 -4.81 9.14 33.76
CA ALA A 320 -6.10 8.94 34.44
C ALA A 320 -6.53 7.46 34.52
N SER A 321 -6.00 6.61 33.64
CA SER A 321 -6.41 5.20 33.49
C SER A 321 -5.41 4.24 34.15
N SER A 322 -4.15 4.64 34.29
CA SER A 322 -3.05 3.81 34.76
C SER A 322 -3.32 3.20 36.14
N GLY A 323 -3.33 1.86 36.20
CA GLY A 323 -3.65 1.11 37.42
C GLY A 323 -5.11 1.23 37.90
N VAL A 324 -6.01 1.79 37.09
CA VAL A 324 -7.43 2.00 37.42
C VAL A 324 -8.35 1.17 36.53
N ASN A 325 -8.16 1.20 35.21
CA ASN A 325 -8.98 0.54 34.21
C ASN A 325 -8.18 0.36 32.90
N GLY A 326 -8.75 -0.29 31.88
CA GLY A 326 -8.14 -0.49 30.56
C GLY A 326 -8.56 0.55 29.51
N ASN A 327 -8.85 1.80 29.89
CA ASN A 327 -9.25 2.82 28.90
C ASN A 327 -8.07 3.33 28.05
N ALA A 328 -6.83 3.13 28.51
CA ALA A 328 -5.60 3.43 27.81
C ALA A 328 -4.78 2.14 27.56
N ASP A 329 -5.49 1.08 27.16
CA ASP A 329 -4.95 -0.24 26.82
C ASP A 329 -4.46 -0.26 25.36
N ALA A 330 -3.16 -0.01 25.18
CA ALA A 330 -2.50 0.03 23.88
C ALA A 330 -1.96 -1.34 23.44
N ASP A 331 -1.66 -2.26 24.35
CA ASP A 331 -1.18 -3.61 24.00
C ASP A 331 -2.28 -4.68 23.93
N GLY A 332 -3.50 -4.33 24.34
CA GLY A 332 -4.72 -5.13 24.21
C GLY A 332 -4.89 -6.20 25.29
N ASP A 333 -4.20 -6.08 26.42
CA ASP A 333 -4.23 -7.07 27.49
C ASP A 333 -5.33 -6.84 28.54
N GLY A 334 -6.06 -5.73 28.41
CA GLY A 334 -7.24 -5.39 29.20
C GLY A 334 -6.97 -4.49 30.40
N ASP A 335 -5.75 -4.00 30.59
CA ASP A 335 -5.44 -2.99 31.59
C ASP A 335 -4.68 -1.76 31.04
N SER A 336 -4.26 -0.85 31.92
CA SER A 336 -3.51 0.33 31.51
C SER A 336 -2.32 0.44 32.45
N ASP A 337 -1.14 0.10 31.94
CA ASP A 337 0.07 -0.06 32.72
C ASP A 337 1.31 0.51 32.01
N GLY A 338 2.49 0.11 32.49
CA GLY A 338 3.76 0.58 31.94
C GLY A 338 4.04 0.11 30.50
N ASN A 339 3.48 -1.00 30.05
CA ASN A 339 3.60 -1.46 28.67
C ASN A 339 2.83 -0.54 27.73
N ASP A 340 1.62 -0.11 28.11
CA ASP A 340 0.85 0.86 27.33
C ASP A 340 1.53 2.21 27.27
N PHE A 341 2.13 2.64 28.39
CA PHE A 341 2.93 3.86 28.41
C PHE A 341 4.13 3.76 27.47
N LEU A 342 4.78 2.60 27.40
CA LEU A 342 5.89 2.39 26.47
C LEU A 342 5.42 2.41 25.01
N LEU A 343 4.20 1.94 24.73
CA LEU A 343 3.59 2.03 23.41
C LEU A 343 3.20 3.47 23.06
N TRP A 344 2.59 4.22 23.97
CA TRP A 344 2.38 5.66 23.81
C TRP A 344 3.70 6.42 23.65
N GLN A 345 4.74 6.14 24.43
CA GLN A 345 6.07 6.75 24.27
C GLN A 345 6.71 6.44 22.92
N ARG A 346 6.38 5.27 22.33
CA ARG A 346 6.74 4.90 20.97
C ARG A 346 5.74 5.41 19.93
N GLY A 347 4.62 6.01 20.28
CA GLY A 347 3.67 6.63 19.35
C GLY A 347 3.83 8.15 19.32
N VAL A 348 4.04 8.75 20.49
CA VAL A 348 4.16 10.18 20.73
C VAL A 348 5.35 10.73 19.97
N GLY A 349 5.08 11.60 19.00
CA GLY A 349 6.10 12.12 18.10
C GLY A 349 6.84 11.06 17.26
N ASN A 350 6.53 9.76 17.38
CA ASN A 350 7.07 8.68 16.54
C ASN A 350 6.37 8.60 15.18
N GLN A 351 5.83 9.72 14.72
CA GLN A 351 5.75 9.98 13.31
C GLN A 351 7.21 10.19 12.86
N GLY A 352 7.90 9.16 12.35
CA GLY A 352 9.11 9.40 11.54
C GLY A 352 8.85 10.34 10.35
N VAL A 353 7.59 10.70 10.15
CA VAL A 353 7.11 11.95 9.56
C VAL A 353 7.54 13.20 10.36
N LEU A 354 8.78 13.64 10.14
CA LEU A 354 9.17 15.02 10.49
C LEU A 354 8.48 16.02 9.54
N GLY A 355 7.84 17.06 10.06
CA GLY A 355 7.28 18.17 9.28
C GLY A 355 5.78 18.08 8.98
N ALA A 356 5.32 18.78 7.94
CA ALA A 356 3.92 18.77 7.50
C ALA A 356 3.62 17.43 6.81
N PHE A 357 3.14 16.41 7.54
CA PHE A 357 2.72 15.15 6.92
C PHE A 357 1.58 15.41 5.93
N GLN A 358 1.74 15.01 4.67
CA GLN A 358 0.68 15.11 3.67
C GLN A 358 0.56 13.80 2.87
N PRO A 359 -0.05 12.75 3.45
CA PRO A 359 -0.16 11.45 2.82
C PRO A 359 -1.11 11.49 1.62
N THR A 360 -0.66 10.95 0.49
CA THR A 360 -1.42 10.92 -0.77
C THR A 360 -1.79 9.48 -1.17
N GLY A 361 -0.87 8.73 -1.76
CA GLY A 361 -1.05 7.32 -2.11
C GLY A 361 -0.80 6.41 -0.92
N ILE A 362 -1.51 5.28 -0.88
CA ILE A 362 -1.32 4.20 0.10
C ILE A 362 -1.42 2.85 -0.61
N VAL A 363 -0.56 1.90 -0.24
CA VAL A 363 -0.60 0.53 -0.78
C VAL A 363 -0.07 -0.48 0.24
N LEU A 364 -0.59 -1.71 0.24
CA LEU A 364 -0.06 -2.80 1.05
C LEU A 364 1.17 -3.45 0.39
N TYR A 365 2.25 -3.58 1.15
CA TYR A 365 3.43 -4.35 0.79
C TYR A 365 3.53 -5.60 1.66
N SER A 366 3.57 -6.77 1.02
CA SER A 366 3.74 -8.06 1.67
C SER A 366 5.07 -8.71 1.28
N PRO A 367 6.09 -8.68 2.15
CA PRO A 367 7.37 -9.32 1.87
C PRO A 367 7.21 -10.84 1.72
N GLY A 368 7.49 -11.38 0.54
CA GLY A 368 7.49 -12.84 0.31
C GLY A 368 6.44 -13.36 -0.69
N VAL A 369 5.64 -12.48 -1.31
CA VAL A 369 4.81 -12.84 -2.49
C VAL A 369 5.52 -12.48 -3.81
N ALA A 370 6.80 -12.07 -3.75
CA ALA A 370 7.63 -11.89 -4.94
C ALA A 370 7.89 -13.26 -5.59
N GLY A 371 7.05 -13.59 -6.59
CA GLY A 371 7.24 -14.59 -7.63
C GLY A 371 7.94 -15.88 -7.20
N ALA A 372 7.17 -16.96 -7.11
CA ALA A 372 7.70 -18.31 -7.32
C ALA A 372 8.21 -18.48 -8.76
N GLY A 373 9.19 -17.66 -9.18
CA GLY A 373 10.07 -17.98 -10.27
C GLY A 373 10.85 -19.20 -9.81
N SER A 374 10.53 -20.35 -10.38
CA SER A 374 11.20 -21.61 -10.13
C SER A 374 12.72 -21.38 -10.11
N VAL A 375 13.32 -21.39 -8.92
CA VAL A 375 14.76 -21.50 -8.78
C VAL A 375 15.13 -22.82 -9.43
N PRO A 376 15.91 -22.84 -10.54
CA PRO A 376 16.34 -24.10 -11.12
C PRO A 376 17.19 -24.80 -10.05
N GLU A 377 16.75 -25.98 -9.60
CA GLU A 377 17.50 -26.72 -8.59
C GLU A 377 18.94 -26.94 -9.09
N PRO A 378 19.96 -26.67 -8.25
CA PRO A 378 21.34 -26.80 -8.66
C PRO A 378 21.69 -28.28 -8.85
N ALA A 379 21.79 -28.74 -10.10
CA ALA A 379 22.53 -29.91 -10.62
C ALA A 379 22.58 -31.24 -9.81
N THR A 380 21.80 -31.40 -8.74
CA THR A 380 21.94 -32.49 -7.78
C THR A 380 21.35 -33.78 -8.35
N LEU A 381 20.32 -33.65 -9.21
CA LEU A 381 19.82 -34.74 -10.04
C LEU A 381 20.86 -35.25 -11.06
N LEU A 382 21.76 -34.40 -11.54
CA LEU A 382 22.81 -34.78 -12.49
C LEU A 382 23.96 -35.54 -11.78
N LEU A 383 24.22 -35.23 -10.51
CA LEU A 383 25.17 -35.95 -9.66
C LEU A 383 24.65 -37.34 -9.23
N VAL A 384 23.34 -37.48 -8.97
CA VAL A 384 22.74 -38.79 -8.63
C VAL A 384 22.64 -39.69 -9.87
N ALA A 385 22.38 -39.12 -11.05
CA ALA A 385 22.34 -39.87 -12.31
C ALA A 385 23.72 -40.41 -12.73
N THR A 386 24.79 -39.64 -12.55
CA THR A 386 26.16 -40.08 -12.86
C THR A 386 26.71 -41.11 -11.86
N ALA A 387 26.36 -40.99 -10.57
CA ALA A 387 26.72 -41.99 -9.56
C ALA A 387 26.01 -43.35 -9.77
N SER A 388 24.76 -43.33 -10.22
CA SER A 388 23.97 -44.55 -10.47
C SER A 388 24.41 -45.30 -11.73
N GLY A 389 24.82 -44.58 -12.78
CA GLY A 389 25.36 -45.18 -14.01
C GLY A 389 26.70 -45.89 -13.81
N ALA A 390 27.59 -45.33 -12.97
CA ALA A 390 28.88 -45.94 -12.65
C ALA A 390 28.75 -47.21 -11.79
N ALA A 391 27.74 -47.30 -10.92
CA ALA A 391 27.48 -48.47 -10.09
C ALA A 391 26.91 -49.66 -10.89
N LEU A 392 26.11 -49.40 -11.94
CA LEU A 392 25.52 -50.44 -12.79
C LEU A 392 26.52 -51.05 -13.78
N LEU A 393 27.50 -50.28 -14.26
CA LEU A 393 28.57 -50.80 -15.13
C LEU A 393 29.60 -51.66 -14.38
N ARG A 394 29.66 -51.58 -13.04
CA ARG A 394 30.57 -52.40 -12.23
C ARG A 394 30.00 -53.78 -11.85
N ARG A 395 28.72 -54.05 -12.16
CA ARG A 395 28.05 -55.34 -11.88
C ARG A 395 27.98 -56.31 -13.07
N ARG A 396 28.55 -55.94 -14.23
CA ARG A 396 28.72 -56.83 -15.38
C ARG A 396 30.19 -57.03 -15.73
N ARG A 397 30.89 -57.83 -14.92
CA ARG A 397 32.04 -58.65 -15.32
C ARG A 397 32.06 -59.92 -14.50
#